data_AF-A0A821UYP4-F1
#
_entry.id   AF-A0A821UYP4-F1
#
_cell.length_a   1.000
_cell.length_b   1.000
_cell.length_c   1.000
_cell.angle_alpha   90.00
_cell.angle_beta   90.00
_cell.angle_gamma   90.00
#
_symmetry.space_group_name_H-M   'P 1'
#
loop_
_entity.id
_entity.type
_entity.pdbx_description
1 polymer ?
#
loop_
_entity_poly.entity_id
_entity_poly.type
_entity_poly.pdbx_seq_one_letter_code
_entity_poly.pdbx_strand_id
1 'polypeptide(L)'
;MSLTFIPRVTQLDSLQLDEELEELFKNLLFQATKYLEPGFLQPLLPELELILRSCIFKYSLWDRKCSFGQEMLSIKYKTENFSKSKLYWYYGYTIGLKYIKDRSLYTFTSNTKVQNVLNSLETFQLFGDIFNFLRFIQSGKHPAFIDFILGLELCADKVVREDLTDLSWTRELLWHNFIELIGTSLSLVNMFGLRQKLSKILKYVWWRNYARPSNKTSQATMNVNTVCAVCSEKPTLPHVMGCSHIFCYYCLQANKMADTDFTCPKCYYNGKSVTKFVVI
;
A
#
# COMPACT_ATOMS: atom_id res chain seq x y z
N MET A 1 39.35 -15.46 7.12
CA MET A 1 39.43 -13.99 7.11
C MET A 1 37.99 -13.48 7.12
N SER A 2 37.42 -13.23 8.31
CA SER A 2 36.04 -12.73 8.41
C SER A 2 36.00 -11.34 7.79
N LEU A 3 35.27 -11.19 6.70
CA LEU A 3 35.05 -9.87 6.12
C LEU A 3 34.15 -9.10 7.07
N THR A 4 34.68 -7.98 7.56
CA THR A 4 34.15 -7.24 8.71
C THR A 4 33.11 -6.20 8.32
N PHE A 5 32.94 -5.92 7.03
CA PHE A 5 32.03 -4.89 6.57
C PHE A 5 30.70 -5.50 6.12
N ILE A 6 29.65 -5.20 6.88
CA ILE A 6 28.27 -5.55 6.55
C ILE A 6 27.52 -4.22 6.40
N PRO A 7 26.85 -3.97 5.27
CA PRO A 7 26.03 -2.77 5.10
C PRO A 7 24.97 -2.70 6.19
N ARG A 8 24.75 -1.51 6.75
CA ARG A 8 23.76 -1.29 7.81
C ARG A 8 22.34 -1.60 7.33
N VAL A 9 22.07 -1.32 6.06
CA VAL A 9 20.79 -1.61 5.40
C VAL A 9 20.53 -3.11 5.44
N THR A 10 21.48 -3.94 5.00
CA THR A 10 21.36 -5.41 5.05
C THR A 10 21.13 -5.94 6.47
N GLN A 11 21.73 -5.32 7.49
CA GLN A 11 21.46 -5.71 8.89
C GLN A 11 20.02 -5.38 9.30
N LEU A 12 19.48 -4.22 8.92
CA LEU A 12 18.09 -3.85 9.20
C LEU A 12 17.11 -4.70 8.40
N ASP A 13 17.39 -4.95 7.13
CA ASP A 13 16.57 -5.79 6.25
C ASP A 13 16.48 -7.22 6.81
N SER A 14 17.56 -7.74 7.40
CA SER A 14 17.54 -9.04 8.05
C SER A 14 16.52 -9.12 9.20
N LEU A 15 16.35 -8.03 9.97
CA LEU A 15 15.35 -7.95 11.04
C LEU A 15 13.94 -7.82 10.47
N GLN A 16 13.75 -6.99 9.45
CA GLN A 16 12.45 -6.85 8.79
C GLN A 16 11.97 -8.18 8.19
N LEU A 17 12.87 -8.91 7.52
CA LEU A 17 12.57 -10.22 6.96
C LEU A 17 12.12 -11.24 8.02
N ASP A 18 12.69 -11.18 9.23
CA ASP A 18 12.27 -12.05 10.33
C ASP A 18 10.84 -11.71 10.81
N GLU A 19 10.49 -10.42 10.85
CA GLU A 19 9.13 -9.97 11.19
C GLU A 19 8.10 -10.39 10.14
N GLU A 20 8.41 -10.18 8.85
CA GLU A 20 7.55 -10.60 7.73
C GLU A 20 7.35 -12.12 7.70
N LEU A 21 8.41 -12.88 7.98
CA LEU A 21 8.33 -14.34 8.08
C LEU A 21 7.41 -14.76 9.23
N GLU A 22 7.51 -14.11 10.39
CA GLU A 22 6.60 -14.33 11.51
C GLU A 22 5.14 -14.05 11.11
N GLU A 23 4.89 -12.94 10.43
CA GLU A 23 3.56 -12.54 9.96
C GLU A 23 2.98 -13.51 8.92
N LEU A 24 3.78 -13.93 7.94
CA LEU A 24 3.38 -14.94 6.94
C LEU A 24 2.96 -16.25 7.61
N PHE A 25 3.75 -16.73 8.57
CA PHE A 25 3.43 -17.94 9.30
C PHE A 25 2.16 -17.80 10.13
N LYS A 26 1.92 -16.65 10.76
CA LYS A 26 0.66 -16.36 11.45
C LYS A 26 -0.52 -16.36 10.49
N ASN A 27 -0.39 -15.72 9.34
CA ASN A 27 -1.44 -15.68 8.32
C ASN A 27 -1.80 -17.09 7.82
N LEU A 28 -0.80 -17.93 7.58
CA LEU A 28 -1.01 -19.35 7.24
C LEU A 28 -1.71 -20.12 8.37
N LEU A 29 -1.34 -19.85 9.62
CA LEU A 29 -1.99 -20.45 10.79
C LEU A 29 -3.46 -20.04 10.88
N PHE A 30 -3.77 -18.75 10.74
CA PHE A 30 -5.14 -18.25 10.72
C PHE A 30 -5.97 -18.83 9.58
N GLN A 31 -5.37 -18.98 8.39
CA GLN A 31 -6.02 -19.59 7.25
C GLN A 31 -6.32 -21.08 7.51
N ALA A 32 -5.39 -21.81 8.13
CA ALA A 32 -5.59 -23.20 8.52
C ALA A 32 -6.68 -23.34 9.59
N THR A 33 -6.79 -22.37 10.51
CA THR A 33 -7.79 -22.36 11.58
C THR A 33 -9.14 -21.73 11.18
N LYS A 34 -9.33 -21.34 9.92
CA LYS A 34 -10.51 -20.58 9.45
C LYS A 34 -11.86 -21.28 9.73
N TYR A 35 -11.87 -22.61 9.80
CA TYR A 35 -13.08 -23.41 9.99
C TYR A 35 -13.34 -23.79 11.46
N LEU A 36 -12.44 -23.44 12.38
CA LEU A 36 -12.62 -23.69 13.80
C LEU A 36 -13.46 -22.56 14.43
N GLU A 37 -14.31 -22.91 15.39
CA GLU A 37 -15.14 -21.93 16.10
C GLU A 37 -14.28 -20.88 16.83
N PRO A 38 -14.59 -19.59 16.70
CA PRO A 38 -13.77 -18.51 17.23
C PRO A 38 -13.67 -18.51 18.77
N GLY A 39 -14.63 -19.13 19.47
CA GLY A 39 -14.64 -19.21 20.93
C GLY A 39 -13.50 -20.05 21.52
N PHE A 40 -13.08 -21.11 20.83
CA PHE A 40 -11.93 -21.94 21.27
C PHE A 40 -10.59 -21.40 20.79
N LEU A 41 -10.58 -20.66 19.68
CA LEU A 41 -9.35 -20.14 19.07
C LEU A 41 -8.75 -18.98 19.85
N GLN A 42 -9.56 -18.04 20.34
CA GLN A 42 -9.07 -16.85 21.04
C GLN A 42 -8.16 -17.15 22.25
N PRO A 43 -8.50 -18.06 23.18
CA PRO A 43 -7.62 -18.39 24.30
C PRO A 43 -6.39 -19.23 23.92
N LEU A 44 -6.46 -19.95 22.80
CA LEU A 44 -5.40 -20.84 22.31
C LEU A 44 -4.39 -20.11 21.41
N LEU A 45 -4.79 -19.02 20.78
CA LEU A 45 -3.95 -18.23 19.87
C LEU A 45 -2.56 -17.86 20.44
N PRO A 46 -2.43 -17.31 21.66
CA PRO A 46 -1.11 -16.98 22.20
C PRO A 46 -0.22 -18.22 22.42
N GLU A 47 -0.81 -19.40 22.68
CA GLU A 47 -0.05 -20.66 22.81
C GLU A 47 0.46 -21.14 21.45
N LEU A 48 -0.37 -21.01 20.41
CA LEU A 48 0.01 -21.37 19.04
C LEU A 48 1.12 -20.45 18.51
N GLU A 49 1.00 -19.14 18.72
CA GLU A 49 2.05 -18.18 18.36
C GLU A 49 3.35 -18.43 19.13
N LEU A 50 3.26 -18.79 20.41
CA LEU A 50 4.42 -19.19 21.21
C LEU A 50 5.12 -20.41 20.59
N ILE A 51 4.37 -21.50 20.34
CA ILE A 51 4.91 -22.72 19.74
C ILE A 51 5.61 -22.42 18.41
N LEU A 52 4.98 -21.58 17.58
CA LEU A 52 5.50 -21.17 16.28
C LEU A 52 6.83 -20.42 16.43
N ARG A 53 6.87 -19.38 17.26
CA ARG A 53 8.09 -18.61 17.54
C ARG A 53 9.18 -19.49 18.15
N SER A 54 8.84 -20.41 19.06
CA SER A 54 9.78 -21.36 19.65
C SER A 54 10.34 -22.34 18.62
N CYS A 55 9.54 -22.80 17.66
CA CYS A 55 9.99 -23.66 16.58
C CYS A 55 10.96 -22.92 15.65
N ILE A 56 10.59 -21.70 15.22
CA ILE A 56 11.46 -20.82 14.41
C ILE A 56 12.80 -20.61 15.14
N PHE A 57 12.75 -20.25 16.42
CA PHE A 57 13.94 -20.02 17.23
C PHE A 57 14.82 -21.25 17.37
N LYS A 58 14.22 -22.43 17.58
CA LYS A 58 14.95 -23.70 17.68
C LYS A 58 15.65 -24.04 16.38
N TYR A 59 14.93 -24.04 15.25
CA TYR A 59 15.53 -24.42 13.97
C TYR A 59 16.49 -23.38 13.39
N SER A 60 16.35 -22.12 13.78
CA SER A 60 17.19 -21.02 13.30
C SER A 60 18.37 -20.76 14.26
N LEU A 61 18.10 -20.20 15.44
CA LEU A 61 19.14 -19.69 16.33
C LEU A 61 19.86 -20.80 17.13
N TRP A 62 19.15 -21.87 17.51
CA TRP A 62 19.77 -22.97 18.26
C TRP A 62 20.69 -23.82 17.37
N ASP A 63 20.20 -24.21 16.19
CA ASP A 63 20.92 -25.13 15.31
C ASP A 63 21.94 -24.39 14.41
N ARG A 64 21.57 -23.23 13.84
CA ARG A 64 22.38 -22.52 12.83
C ARG A 64 23.09 -21.27 13.35
N LYS A 65 22.71 -20.76 14.54
CA LYS A 65 23.24 -19.52 15.15
C LYS A 65 23.05 -18.27 14.26
N CYS A 66 22.00 -18.27 13.47
CA CYS A 66 21.55 -17.13 12.67
C CYS A 66 20.03 -17.13 12.64
N SER A 67 19.42 -15.95 12.48
CA SER A 67 18.00 -15.86 12.15
C SER A 67 17.76 -16.21 10.67
N PHE A 68 16.50 -16.37 10.27
CA PHE A 68 16.17 -16.73 8.88
C PHE A 68 16.47 -15.57 7.93
N GLY A 69 16.12 -14.34 8.31
CA GLY A 69 16.47 -13.14 7.55
C GLY A 69 17.98 -12.96 7.44
N GLN A 70 18.72 -13.22 8.51
CA GLN A 70 20.18 -13.22 8.48
C GLN A 70 20.74 -14.28 7.53
N GLU A 71 20.22 -15.51 7.58
CA GLU A 71 20.64 -16.59 6.68
C GLU A 71 20.40 -16.23 5.21
N MET A 72 19.24 -15.65 4.89
CA MET A 72 18.86 -15.24 3.55
C MET A 72 19.80 -14.16 3.00
N LEU A 73 20.26 -13.24 3.85
CA LEU A 73 21.23 -12.19 3.51
C LEU A 73 22.69 -12.58 3.76
N SER A 74 22.97 -13.88 3.99
CA SER A 74 24.33 -14.41 4.23
C SER A 74 25.08 -13.75 5.41
N ILE A 75 24.35 -13.32 6.43
CA ILE A 75 24.86 -12.80 7.70
C ILE A 75 24.68 -13.87 8.79
N LYS A 76 25.61 -13.95 9.73
CA LYS A 76 25.54 -14.83 10.90
C LYS A 76 26.06 -14.15 12.15
N TYR A 77 25.66 -14.63 13.32
CA TYR A 77 26.29 -14.15 14.54
C TYR A 77 27.69 -14.73 14.75
N LYS A 78 28.57 -13.95 15.40
CA LYS A 78 29.89 -14.42 15.82
C LYS A 78 29.77 -15.56 16.83
N THR A 79 30.31 -16.72 16.48
CA THR A 79 30.32 -17.92 17.33
C THR A 79 31.03 -17.72 18.66
N GLU A 80 32.01 -16.83 18.73
CA GLU A 80 32.81 -16.54 19.93
C GLU A 80 31.97 -15.86 21.03
N ASN A 81 30.97 -15.06 20.65
CA ASN A 81 30.12 -14.31 21.59
C ASN A 81 28.83 -15.04 21.94
N PHE A 82 28.61 -16.24 21.38
CA PHE A 82 27.39 -17.04 21.51
C PHE A 82 27.51 -18.10 22.63
N SER A 83 27.15 -17.72 23.85
CA SER A 83 27.00 -18.65 24.98
C SER A 83 25.55 -19.15 25.10
N LYS A 84 25.36 -20.39 25.58
CA LYS A 84 24.03 -20.96 25.85
C LYS A 84 23.23 -20.09 26.82
N SER A 85 23.87 -19.45 27.80
CA SER A 85 23.19 -18.55 28.74
C SER A 85 22.58 -17.34 28.05
N LYS A 86 23.32 -16.70 27.14
CA LYS A 86 22.83 -15.57 26.34
C LYS A 86 21.66 -15.96 25.45
N LEU A 87 21.67 -17.19 24.93
CA LEU A 87 20.60 -17.71 24.08
C LEU A 87 19.29 -17.89 24.86
N TYR A 88 19.34 -18.35 26.11
CA TYR A 88 18.14 -18.37 26.98
C TYR A 88 17.63 -16.96 27.30
N TRP A 89 18.53 -16.00 27.55
CA TRP A 89 18.14 -14.61 27.74
C TRP A 89 17.51 -14.00 26.49
N TYR A 90 18.08 -14.26 25.32
CA TYR A 90 17.51 -13.84 24.03
C TYR A 90 16.10 -14.42 23.84
N TYR A 91 15.93 -15.72 24.09
CA TYR A 91 14.63 -16.39 24.00
C TYR A 91 13.61 -15.77 24.95
N GLY A 92 13.98 -15.59 26.22
CA GLY A 92 13.10 -15.00 27.24
C GLY A 92 12.70 -13.56 26.90
N TYR A 93 13.63 -12.76 26.38
CA TYR A 93 13.37 -11.39 26.00
C TYR A 93 12.49 -11.28 24.73
N THR A 94 12.84 -11.99 23.67
CA THR A 94 12.16 -11.84 22.37
C THR A 94 10.82 -12.57 22.30
N ILE A 95 10.76 -13.80 22.80
CA ILE A 95 9.57 -14.67 22.71
C ILE A 95 8.78 -14.61 24.01
N GLY A 96 9.47 -14.69 25.15
CA GLY A 96 8.83 -14.69 26.47
C GLY A 96 8.07 -13.40 26.77
N LEU A 97 8.68 -12.22 26.55
CA LEU A 97 7.99 -10.94 26.80
C LEU A 97 6.78 -10.75 25.87
N LYS A 98 6.92 -11.06 24.57
CA LYS A 98 5.80 -10.99 23.62
C LYS A 98 4.65 -11.92 24.05
N TYR A 99 4.95 -13.17 24.43
CA TYR A 99 3.93 -14.10 24.92
C TYR A 99 3.23 -13.62 26.19
N ILE A 100 3.99 -13.11 27.18
CA ILE A 100 3.39 -12.58 28.43
C ILE A 100 2.48 -11.40 28.11
N LYS A 101 2.87 -10.53 27.18
CA LYS A 101 2.05 -9.41 26.71
C LYS A 101 0.76 -9.92 26.08
N ASP A 102 0.86 -10.80 25.10
CA ASP A 102 -0.29 -11.38 24.38
C ASP A 102 -1.24 -12.06 25.38
N ARG A 103 -0.70 -12.86 26.31
CA ARG A 103 -1.48 -13.53 27.36
C ARG A 103 -2.14 -12.56 28.34
N SER A 104 -1.48 -11.44 28.67
CA SER A 104 -2.00 -10.45 29.61
C SER A 104 -3.25 -9.75 29.11
N LEU A 105 -3.33 -9.52 27.79
CA LEU A 105 -4.49 -8.92 27.14
C LEU A 105 -5.73 -9.82 27.24
N TYR A 106 -5.56 -11.13 27.08
CA TYR A 106 -6.67 -12.08 27.05
C TYR A 106 -7.06 -12.65 28.43
N THR A 107 -6.09 -12.93 29.32
CA THR A 107 -6.33 -13.66 30.58
C THR A 107 -6.27 -12.75 31.82
N PHE A 108 -5.40 -11.73 31.83
CA PHE A 108 -5.15 -10.90 33.01
C PHE A 108 -5.84 -9.53 32.94
N THR A 109 -6.95 -9.42 32.21
CA THR A 109 -7.70 -8.17 32.01
C THR A 109 -8.11 -7.49 33.32
N SER A 110 -8.28 -8.24 34.41
CA SER A 110 -8.73 -7.70 35.70
C SER A 110 -7.63 -7.09 36.58
N ASN A 111 -6.34 -7.40 36.35
CA ASN A 111 -5.26 -6.97 37.23
C ASN A 111 -4.52 -5.73 36.69
N THR A 112 -5.01 -4.55 37.05
CA THR A 112 -4.50 -3.25 36.59
C THR A 112 -3.03 -3.02 36.97
N LYS A 113 -2.53 -3.61 38.06
CA LYS A 113 -1.13 -3.47 38.47
C LYS A 113 -0.18 -4.16 37.49
N VAL A 114 -0.53 -5.36 37.04
CA VAL A 114 0.28 -6.13 36.09
C VAL A 114 0.29 -5.44 34.73
N GLN A 115 -0.86 -4.94 34.29
CA GLN A 115 -0.96 -4.17 33.04
C GLN A 115 -0.12 -2.89 33.11
N ASN A 116 -0.17 -2.15 34.21
CA ASN A 116 0.66 -0.95 34.37
C ASN A 116 2.16 -1.27 34.34
N VAL A 117 2.59 -2.35 34.99
CA VAL A 117 4.00 -2.79 34.96
C VAL A 117 4.42 -3.20 33.54
N LEU A 118 3.59 -3.97 32.83
CA LEU A 118 3.87 -4.39 31.46
C LEU A 118 3.91 -3.19 30.50
N ASN A 119 2.97 -2.25 30.63
CA ASN A 119 2.95 -1.02 29.84
C ASN A 119 4.18 -0.15 30.14
N SER A 120 4.56 -0.01 31.42
CA SER A 120 5.80 0.68 31.78
C SER A 120 7.01 0.00 31.15
N LEU A 121 7.12 -1.33 31.23
CA LEU A 121 8.21 -2.08 30.61
C LEU A 121 8.25 -1.92 29.08
N GLU A 122 7.09 -1.90 28.42
CA GLU A 122 6.98 -1.61 26.99
C GLU A 122 7.46 -0.20 26.66
N THR A 123 7.06 0.81 27.44
CA THR A 123 7.57 2.17 27.22
C THR A 123 9.08 2.23 27.40
N PHE A 124 9.66 1.57 28.41
CA PHE A 124 11.10 1.47 28.59
C PHE A 124 11.80 0.76 27.43
N GLN A 125 11.20 -0.31 26.91
CA GLN A 125 11.71 -1.03 25.74
C GLN A 125 11.73 -0.13 24.51
N LEU A 126 10.64 0.59 24.22
CA LEU A 126 10.56 1.53 23.09
C LEU A 126 11.63 2.63 23.18
N PHE A 127 11.84 3.21 24.36
CA PHE A 127 12.93 4.18 24.55
C PHE A 127 14.32 3.55 24.36
N GLY A 128 14.49 2.31 24.83
CA GLY A 128 15.71 1.53 24.63
C GLY A 128 15.99 1.25 23.15
N ASP A 129 14.96 0.87 22.40
CA ASP A 129 15.02 0.61 20.96
C ASP A 129 15.38 1.89 20.17
N ILE A 130 14.76 3.03 20.50
CA ILE A 130 15.09 4.33 19.89
C ILE A 130 16.55 4.69 20.15
N PHE A 131 17.01 4.57 21.41
CA PHE A 131 18.39 4.89 21.75
C PHE A 131 19.38 3.95 21.07
N ASN A 132 19.05 2.65 21.03
CA ASN A 132 19.84 1.66 20.32
C ASN A 132 19.92 1.96 18.82
N PHE A 133 18.80 2.34 18.19
CA PHE A 133 18.74 2.68 16.79
C PHE A 133 19.61 3.90 16.46
N LEU A 134 19.57 4.96 17.28
CA LEU A 134 20.46 6.12 17.11
C LEU A 134 21.93 5.74 17.22
N ARG A 135 22.27 4.90 18.21
CA ARG A 135 23.63 4.35 18.35
C ARG A 135 24.01 3.44 17.19
N PHE A 136 23.07 2.67 16.66
CA PHE A 136 23.27 1.76 15.54
C PHE A 136 23.59 2.55 14.26
N ILE A 137 22.89 3.66 14.01
CA ILE A 137 23.20 4.55 12.88
C ILE A 137 24.64 5.08 12.96
N GLN A 138 25.17 5.33 14.16
CA GLN A 138 26.55 5.80 14.31
C GLN A 138 27.57 4.66 14.21
N SER A 139 27.33 3.55 14.91
CA SER A 139 28.32 2.46 15.10
C SER A 139 28.20 1.31 14.12
N GLY A 140 26.99 0.95 13.68
CA GLY A 140 26.70 -0.14 12.74
C GLY A 140 26.96 -1.56 13.26
N LYS A 141 27.02 -1.78 14.58
CA LYS A 141 27.40 -3.08 15.19
C LYS A 141 26.23 -3.96 15.63
N HIS A 142 25.22 -3.38 16.28
CA HIS A 142 24.10 -4.10 16.90
C HIS A 142 22.77 -3.51 16.40
N PRO A 143 22.04 -4.18 15.50
CA PRO A 143 20.83 -3.63 14.92
C PRO A 143 19.65 -3.65 15.92
N ALA A 144 19.50 -4.72 16.72
CA ALA A 144 18.45 -4.80 17.74
C ALA A 144 18.96 -4.46 19.15
N PHE A 145 18.08 -3.95 20.01
CA PHE A 145 18.43 -3.62 21.41
C PHE A 145 18.83 -4.86 22.22
N ILE A 146 18.20 -6.02 21.94
CA ILE A 146 18.57 -7.28 22.57
C ILE A 146 19.99 -7.73 22.19
N ASP A 147 20.39 -7.50 20.93
CA ASP A 147 21.75 -7.79 20.47
C ASP A 147 22.76 -6.90 21.20
N PHE A 148 22.40 -5.65 21.47
CA PHE A 148 23.22 -4.73 22.25
C PHE A 148 23.38 -5.18 23.72
N ILE A 149 22.27 -5.53 24.41
CA ILE A 149 22.31 -6.01 25.79
C ILE A 149 23.19 -7.25 25.93
N LEU A 150 23.08 -8.18 24.97
CA LEU A 150 23.80 -9.46 25.00
C LEU A 150 25.21 -9.38 24.38
N GLY A 151 25.55 -8.26 23.74
CA GLY A 151 26.81 -8.07 23.01
C GLY A 151 26.97 -9.05 21.84
N LEU A 152 25.89 -9.30 21.11
CA LEU A 152 25.88 -10.19 19.94
C LEU A 152 26.29 -9.40 18.71
N GLU A 153 27.45 -9.73 18.15
CA GLU A 153 27.96 -9.08 16.93
C GLU A 153 27.69 -9.96 15.71
N LEU A 154 27.34 -9.31 14.60
CA LEU A 154 27.11 -9.94 13.31
C LEU A 154 28.43 -10.05 12.52
N CYS A 155 28.53 -11.10 11.71
CA CYS A 155 29.60 -11.41 10.78
C CYS A 155 29.01 -11.81 9.42
N ALA A 156 29.65 -11.42 8.33
CA ALA A 156 29.31 -11.95 7.02
C ALA A 156 29.80 -13.40 6.90
N ASP A 157 28.91 -14.32 6.53
CA ASP A 157 29.24 -15.73 6.29
C ASP A 157 29.81 -15.92 4.88
N LYS A 158 29.22 -15.25 3.89
CA LYS A 158 29.66 -15.28 2.49
C LYS A 158 29.67 -13.88 1.91
N VAL A 159 30.67 -13.59 1.07
CA VAL A 159 30.74 -12.37 0.24
C VAL A 159 29.80 -12.54 -0.93
N VAL A 160 28.50 -12.55 -0.67
CA VAL A 160 27.56 -12.38 -1.77
C VAL A 160 27.55 -10.88 -2.03
N ARG A 161 28.42 -10.42 -2.94
CA ARG A 161 28.15 -9.19 -3.68
C ARG A 161 26.83 -9.45 -4.42
N GLU A 162 25.74 -8.99 -3.84
CA GLU A 162 24.38 -9.00 -4.40
C GLU A 162 24.26 -8.06 -5.62
N ASP A 163 25.24 -8.06 -6.53
CA ASP A 163 25.21 -7.24 -7.74
C ASP A 163 24.09 -7.68 -8.71
N LEU A 164 23.49 -8.86 -8.51
CA LEU A 164 22.46 -9.44 -9.38
C LEU A 164 21.02 -9.24 -8.88
N THR A 165 20.78 -9.14 -7.57
CA THR A 165 19.44 -8.89 -7.02
C THR A 165 19.06 -7.41 -7.16
N ASP A 166 20.01 -6.49 -6.97
CA ASP A 166 19.73 -5.04 -7.06
C ASP A 166 19.11 -4.61 -8.39
N LEU A 167 19.50 -5.21 -9.52
CA LEU A 167 19.00 -4.78 -10.84
C LEU A 167 17.54 -5.17 -11.10
N SER A 168 17.08 -6.33 -10.62
CA SER A 168 15.68 -6.75 -10.80
C SER A 168 14.75 -6.06 -9.81
N TRP A 169 15.16 -5.95 -8.54
CA TRP A 169 14.34 -5.32 -7.49
C TRP A 169 14.19 -3.82 -7.71
N THR A 170 15.26 -3.12 -8.11
CA THR A 170 15.18 -1.68 -8.43
C THR A 170 14.27 -1.41 -9.64
N ARG A 171 14.24 -2.32 -10.63
CA ARG A 171 13.36 -2.20 -11.79
C ARG A 171 11.89 -2.33 -11.42
N GLU A 172 11.54 -3.31 -10.59
CA GLU A 172 10.15 -3.55 -10.16
C GLU A 172 9.64 -2.41 -9.27
N LEU A 173 10.47 -1.95 -8.32
CA LEU A 173 10.13 -0.82 -7.46
C LEU A 173 9.94 0.47 -8.27
N LEU A 174 10.81 0.73 -9.25
CA LEU A 174 10.67 1.86 -10.17
C LEU A 174 9.36 1.78 -10.95
N TRP A 175 9.01 0.60 -11.47
CA TRP A 175 7.79 0.42 -12.24
C TRP A 175 6.53 0.63 -11.38
N HIS A 176 6.52 0.13 -10.15
CA HIS A 176 5.41 0.33 -9.22
C HIS A 176 5.20 1.82 -8.88
N ASN A 177 6.26 2.52 -8.48
CA ASN A 177 6.20 3.96 -8.22
C ASN A 177 5.79 4.76 -9.47
N PHE A 178 6.26 4.33 -10.64
CA PHE A 178 5.90 4.96 -11.91
C PHE A 178 4.41 4.76 -12.26
N ILE A 179 3.82 3.59 -12.01
CA ILE A 179 2.37 3.37 -12.16
C ILE A 179 1.60 4.27 -11.22
N GLU A 180 2.01 4.36 -9.96
CA GLU A 180 1.31 5.15 -8.96
C GLU A 180 1.31 6.63 -9.34
N LEU A 181 2.45 7.13 -9.83
CA LEU A 181 2.56 8.47 -10.39
C LEU A 181 1.66 8.68 -11.62
N ILE A 182 1.58 7.69 -12.53
CA ILE A 182 0.67 7.76 -13.68
C ILE A 182 -0.79 7.73 -13.24
N GLY A 183 -1.15 6.89 -12.26
CA GLY A 183 -2.50 6.77 -11.74
C GLY A 183 -2.98 8.06 -11.08
N THR A 184 -2.13 8.67 -10.25
CA THR A 184 -2.41 9.97 -9.63
C THR A 184 -2.49 11.08 -10.67
N SER A 185 -1.58 11.11 -11.64
CA SER A 185 -1.63 12.06 -12.76
C SER A 185 -2.91 11.90 -13.60
N LEU A 186 -3.31 10.67 -13.92
CA LEU A 186 -4.53 10.36 -14.66
C LEU A 186 -5.78 10.86 -13.91
N SER A 187 -5.83 10.69 -12.59
CA SER A 187 -6.94 11.17 -11.76
C SER A 187 -7.02 12.70 -11.70
N LEU A 188 -5.90 13.41 -11.88
CA LEU A 188 -5.86 14.88 -11.89
C LEU A 188 -6.21 15.45 -13.27
N VAL A 189 -6.08 14.66 -14.33
CA VAL A 189 -6.43 15.09 -15.69
C VAL A 189 -7.93 14.92 -15.93
N ASN A 190 -8.60 16.00 -16.32
CA ASN A 190 -10.01 15.95 -16.73
C ASN A 190 -10.16 15.03 -17.97
N MET A 191 -10.64 13.80 -17.74
CA MET A 191 -10.84 12.78 -18.78
C MET A 191 -11.75 13.26 -19.91
N PHE A 192 -12.76 14.09 -19.61
CA PHE A 192 -13.68 14.61 -20.61
C PHE A 192 -13.01 15.64 -21.53
N GLY A 193 -12.23 16.56 -20.95
CA GLY A 193 -11.44 17.54 -21.70
C GLY A 193 -10.35 16.89 -22.54
N LEU A 194 -9.65 15.89 -22.00
CA LEU A 194 -8.61 15.14 -22.72
C LEU A 194 -9.21 14.36 -23.90
N ARG A 195 -10.35 13.68 -23.71
CA ARG A 195 -11.05 12.95 -24.77
C ARG A 195 -11.46 13.86 -25.91
N GLN A 196 -11.97 15.06 -25.61
CA GLN A 196 -12.32 16.02 -26.65
C GLN A 196 -11.08 16.54 -27.40
N LYS A 197 -10.00 16.91 -26.70
CA LYS A 197 -8.75 17.35 -27.33
C LYS A 197 -8.11 16.26 -28.20
N LEU A 198 -8.02 15.02 -27.68
CA LEU A 198 -7.55 13.85 -28.44
C LEU A 198 -8.45 13.59 -29.65
N SER A 199 -9.77 13.66 -29.51
CA SER A 199 -10.67 13.47 -30.65
C SER A 199 -10.53 14.58 -31.69
N LYS A 200 -10.27 15.83 -31.29
CA LYS A 200 -10.02 16.95 -32.21
C LYS A 200 -8.69 16.74 -32.95
N ILE A 201 -7.63 16.33 -32.24
CA ILE A 201 -6.30 16.04 -32.82
C ILE A 201 -6.37 14.83 -33.76
N LEU A 202 -6.95 13.72 -33.32
CA LEU A 202 -7.13 12.51 -34.13
C LEU A 202 -8.02 12.76 -35.35
N LYS A 203 -9.08 13.58 -35.22
CA LYS A 203 -9.89 13.99 -36.38
C LYS A 203 -9.12 14.89 -37.35
N TYR A 204 -8.24 15.76 -36.84
CA TYR A 204 -7.34 16.59 -37.67
C TYR A 204 -6.33 15.73 -38.44
N VAL A 205 -5.85 14.64 -37.82
CA VAL A 205 -4.89 13.72 -38.41
C VAL A 205 -5.55 12.69 -39.34
N TRP A 206 -6.80 12.28 -39.07
CA TRP A 206 -7.41 11.13 -39.75
C TRP A 206 -8.44 11.46 -40.84
N TRP A 207 -9.10 12.64 -40.91
CA TRP A 207 -10.01 12.91 -42.05
C TRP A 207 -10.11 14.37 -42.55
N ARG A 208 -10.06 14.42 -43.88
CA ARG A 208 -9.96 15.56 -44.81
C ARG A 208 -11.30 16.17 -45.23
N ASN A 209 -12.40 15.88 -44.51
CA ASN A 209 -13.73 16.40 -44.82
C ASN A 209 -14.28 17.26 -43.67
N TYR A 210 -14.02 18.55 -43.79
CA TYR A 210 -14.45 19.60 -42.88
C TYR A 210 -15.96 19.81 -42.97
N ALA A 211 -16.74 19.27 -42.02
CA ALA A 211 -18.11 19.71 -41.81
C ALA A 211 -18.07 21.14 -41.24
N ARG A 212 -18.32 22.14 -42.09
CA ARG A 212 -18.39 23.54 -41.67
C ARG A 212 -19.41 23.70 -40.52
N PRO A 213 -19.08 24.45 -39.46
CA PRO A 213 -20.05 24.78 -38.43
C PRO A 213 -21.21 25.54 -39.08
N SER A 214 -22.42 24.99 -38.97
CA SER A 214 -23.61 25.64 -39.50
C SER A 214 -24.04 26.73 -38.53
N ASN A 215 -23.77 27.99 -38.87
CA ASN A 215 -24.26 29.18 -38.14
C ASN A 215 -25.76 29.44 -38.37
N LYS A 216 -26.55 28.42 -38.75
CA LYS A 216 -27.99 28.58 -38.94
C LYS A 216 -28.70 28.47 -37.58
N THR A 217 -29.04 29.61 -37.01
CA THR A 217 -29.97 29.77 -35.87
C THR A 217 -31.37 29.37 -36.31
N SER A 218 -31.64 28.07 -36.36
CA SER A 218 -32.99 27.54 -36.57
C SER A 218 -33.66 27.36 -35.21
N GLN A 219 -34.93 27.77 -35.11
CA GLN A 219 -35.74 27.57 -33.91
C GLN A 219 -35.91 26.06 -33.69
N ALA A 220 -35.69 25.61 -32.45
CA ALA A 220 -35.92 24.22 -32.09
C ALA A 220 -37.43 23.91 -32.15
N THR A 221 -37.82 22.84 -32.84
CA THR A 221 -39.20 22.35 -32.90
C THR A 221 -39.27 20.99 -32.23
N MET A 222 -40.28 20.79 -31.37
CA MET A 222 -40.45 19.55 -30.63
C MET A 222 -41.61 18.73 -31.21
N ASN A 223 -41.29 17.54 -31.73
CA ASN A 223 -42.25 16.56 -32.25
C ASN A 223 -42.22 15.29 -31.36
N VAL A 224 -43.19 14.39 -31.54
CA VAL A 224 -43.31 13.13 -30.77
C VAL A 224 -42.05 12.25 -30.83
N ASN A 225 -41.27 12.37 -31.92
CA ASN A 225 -40.04 11.60 -32.15
C ASN A 225 -38.75 12.34 -31.71
N THR A 226 -38.84 13.48 -31.01
CA THR A 226 -37.62 14.18 -30.60
C THR A 226 -36.91 13.46 -29.47
N VAL A 227 -35.64 13.18 -29.70
CA VAL A 227 -34.73 12.56 -28.75
C VAL A 227 -33.64 13.55 -28.32
N CYS A 228 -33.16 13.39 -27.09
CA CYS A 228 -32.03 14.16 -26.57
C CYS A 228 -30.79 13.92 -27.43
N ALA A 229 -30.07 14.98 -27.80
CA ALA A 229 -28.83 14.85 -28.57
C ALA A 229 -27.64 14.22 -27.80
N VAL A 230 -27.77 13.96 -26.49
CA VAL A 230 -26.73 13.34 -25.65
C VAL A 230 -27.11 11.91 -25.27
N CYS A 231 -28.25 11.69 -24.59
CA CYS A 231 -28.65 10.35 -24.15
C CYS A 231 -29.51 9.57 -25.16
N SER A 232 -29.96 10.20 -26.26
CA SER A 232 -30.83 9.59 -27.28
C SER A 232 -32.20 9.09 -26.77
N GLU A 233 -32.59 9.43 -25.55
CA GLU A 233 -33.92 9.15 -24.98
C GLU A 233 -34.85 10.37 -25.08
N LYS A 234 -36.12 10.20 -24.70
CA LYS A 234 -37.09 11.30 -24.61
C LYS A 234 -36.58 12.35 -23.61
N PRO A 235 -36.56 13.63 -23.97
CA PRO A 235 -35.92 14.65 -23.15
C PRO A 235 -36.69 14.92 -21.85
N THR A 236 -36.03 14.71 -20.71
CA THR A 236 -36.52 15.11 -19.38
C THR A 236 -36.18 16.58 -19.14
N LEU A 237 -37.18 17.44 -18.96
CA LEU A 237 -37.03 18.91 -18.89
C LEU A 237 -36.26 19.44 -20.11
N PRO A 238 -36.92 19.73 -21.24
CA PRO A 238 -36.25 20.07 -22.49
C PRO A 238 -35.56 21.44 -22.39
N HIS A 239 -34.27 21.47 -22.75
CA HIS A 239 -33.45 22.68 -22.84
C HIS A 239 -32.75 22.76 -24.19
N VAL A 240 -32.42 23.98 -24.59
CA VAL A 240 -31.67 24.28 -25.80
C VAL A 240 -30.47 25.17 -25.46
N MET A 241 -29.41 25.04 -26.27
CA MET A 241 -28.19 25.83 -26.15
C MET A 241 -28.07 26.90 -27.26
N GLY A 242 -29.18 27.29 -27.91
CA GLY A 242 -29.19 28.20 -29.07
C GLY A 242 -29.06 27.54 -30.44
N CYS A 243 -28.95 26.21 -30.50
CA CYS A 243 -29.11 25.41 -31.72
C CYS A 243 -30.51 24.76 -31.79
N SER A 244 -30.87 24.18 -32.94
CA SER A 244 -32.14 23.46 -33.15
C SER A 244 -32.27 22.12 -32.43
N HIS A 245 -31.20 21.65 -31.76
CA HIS A 245 -31.21 20.39 -31.03
C HIS A 245 -31.70 20.55 -29.58
N ILE A 246 -32.53 19.61 -29.16
CA ILE A 246 -33.11 19.54 -27.81
C ILE A 246 -32.28 18.61 -26.92
N PHE A 247 -32.10 19.00 -25.66
CA PHE A 247 -31.36 18.27 -24.64
C PHE A 247 -32.21 18.07 -23.38
N CYS A 248 -31.92 17.04 -22.59
CA CYS A 248 -32.38 16.99 -21.20
C CYS A 248 -31.65 18.06 -20.38
N TYR A 249 -32.32 18.64 -19.38
CA TYR A 249 -31.69 19.56 -18.43
C TYR A 249 -30.40 18.98 -17.84
N TYR A 250 -30.48 17.77 -17.28
CA TYR A 250 -29.34 17.11 -16.63
C TYR A 250 -28.20 16.83 -17.61
N CYS A 251 -28.50 16.35 -18.82
CA CYS A 251 -27.47 16.07 -19.82
C CYS A 251 -26.77 17.36 -20.28
N LEU A 252 -27.49 18.44 -20.51
CA LEU A 252 -26.90 19.70 -20.96
C LEU A 252 -26.10 20.38 -19.84
N GLN A 253 -26.69 20.45 -18.64
CA GLN A 253 -26.08 21.08 -17.48
C GLN A 253 -24.82 20.33 -17.03
N ALA A 254 -24.86 19.01 -16.94
CA ALA A 254 -23.69 18.21 -16.56
C ALA A 254 -22.53 18.37 -17.55
N ASN A 255 -22.81 18.38 -18.85
CA ASN A 255 -21.77 18.58 -19.87
C ASN A 255 -21.22 20.03 -19.88
N LYS A 256 -22.05 21.05 -19.65
CA LYS A 256 -21.59 22.44 -19.54
C LYS A 256 -20.85 22.75 -18.24
N MET A 257 -21.19 22.06 -17.14
CA MET A 257 -20.46 22.15 -15.88
C MET A 257 -19.11 21.42 -15.96
N ALA A 258 -19.04 20.29 -16.69
CA ALA A 258 -17.80 19.56 -16.90
C ALA A 258 -16.87 20.21 -17.95
N ASP A 259 -17.44 20.91 -18.93
CA ASP A 259 -16.72 21.60 -19.99
C ASP A 259 -17.44 22.91 -20.39
N THR A 260 -16.81 24.05 -20.08
CA THR A 260 -17.35 25.38 -20.40
C THR A 260 -17.53 25.57 -21.90
N ASP A 261 -16.67 24.94 -22.71
CA ASP A 261 -16.68 24.99 -24.18
C ASP A 261 -17.42 23.83 -24.84
N PHE A 262 -18.29 23.13 -24.08
CA PHE A 262 -19.10 22.04 -24.63
C PHE A 262 -19.87 22.48 -25.88
N THR A 263 -19.68 21.73 -26.97
CA THR A 263 -20.33 21.93 -28.27
C THR A 263 -21.41 20.88 -28.52
N CYS A 264 -22.47 21.23 -29.24
CA CYS A 264 -23.48 20.25 -29.62
C CYS A 264 -22.86 19.09 -30.42
N PRO A 265 -23.10 17.81 -30.05
CA PRO A 265 -22.52 16.66 -30.76
C PRO A 265 -23.04 16.48 -32.20
N LYS A 266 -24.17 17.10 -32.56
CA LYS A 266 -24.78 17.00 -33.89
C LYS A 266 -24.41 18.16 -34.82
N CYS A 267 -24.44 19.41 -34.34
CA CYS A 267 -24.16 20.60 -35.17
C CYS A 267 -22.88 21.36 -34.81
N TYR A 268 -22.15 20.93 -33.78
CA TYR A 268 -20.92 21.57 -33.29
C TYR A 268 -21.08 23.06 -32.92
N TYR A 269 -22.32 23.52 -32.69
CA TYR A 269 -22.59 24.87 -32.23
C TYR A 269 -22.17 25.02 -30.76
N ASN A 270 -21.40 26.06 -30.45
CA ASN A 270 -21.05 26.44 -29.09
C ASN A 270 -21.93 27.61 -28.64
N GLY A 271 -23.02 27.30 -27.95
CA GLY A 271 -23.85 28.30 -27.30
C GLY A 271 -23.48 28.48 -25.84
N LYS A 272 -23.46 29.74 -25.38
CA LYS A 272 -23.17 30.10 -23.99
C LYS A 272 -24.42 30.16 -23.10
N SER A 273 -25.61 30.33 -23.69
CA SER A 273 -26.88 30.40 -22.96
C SER A 273 -27.60 29.05 -22.96
N VAL A 274 -27.96 28.58 -21.76
CA VAL A 274 -28.86 27.43 -21.56
C VAL A 274 -30.26 27.97 -21.31
N THR A 275 -31.18 27.75 -22.25
CA THR A 275 -32.57 28.23 -22.13
C THR A 275 -33.53 27.07 -22.01
N LYS A 276 -34.56 27.23 -21.17
CA LYS A 276 -35.66 26.27 -21.05
C LYS A 276 -36.47 26.31 -22.34
N PHE A 277 -36.70 25.16 -22.94
CA PHE A 277 -37.61 25.04 -24.06
C PHE A 277 -39.04 25.01 -23.52
N VAL A 278 -39.84 25.99 -23.92
CA VAL A 278 -41.28 26.04 -23.61
C VAL A 278 -42.00 25.73 -24.91
N VAL A 279 -42.81 24.67 -24.90
CA VAL A 279 -43.69 24.33 -26.03
C VAL A 279 -44.76 25.42 -26.09
N ILE A 280 -44.80 26.16 -27.19
CA ILE A 280 -45.88 27.12 -27.52
C ILE A 280 -46.92 26.38 -28.34
#